data_AF-A0A1D2AJF9-F1
#
_entry.id   AF-A0A1D2AJF9-F1
#
_cell.length_a   1.000
_cell.length_b   1.000
_cell.length_c   1.000
_cell.angle_alpha   90.00
_cell.angle_beta   90.00
_cell.angle_gamma   90.00
#
_symmetry.space_group_name_H-M   'P 1'
#
loop_
_entity.id
_entity.type
_entity.pdbx_description
1 polymer ?
#
loop_
_entity_poly.entity_id
_entity_poly.type
_entity_poly.pdbx_seq_one_letter_code
_entity_poly.pdbx_strand_id
1 'polypeptide(L)'
;AAFLQKFPLGKVPAFETTDGRTITEANAIAYYVANEQLRGKNLVDQAQIVQFLSFADNEILPPACTWVFPCLGALQYNKQATERAKEDVKKILAYLNSHLLTRTYLVGERVTLADIAVFTALLSLYKLVLEPSFRSPYVNVNRWFNTLCHQPEFKKVVGGVTLCDKMAQFDPKLFAEVQGKANKDTGKELPTKCVHRISTLRSSGAFLCALFPKFSGDVEDQLKR
;
A
#
# COMPACT_ATOMS: atom_id res chain seq x y z
N ALA A 1 3.84 17.20 -21.28
CA ALA A 1 3.55 18.66 -21.16
C ALA A 1 2.22 18.93 -20.44
N ALA A 2 1.09 18.39 -20.90
CA ALA A 2 -0.23 18.62 -20.27
C ALA A 2 -0.36 18.15 -18.81
N PHE A 3 0.28 17.04 -18.42
CA PHE A 3 0.25 16.55 -17.04
C PHE A 3 0.96 17.48 -16.05
N LEU A 4 2.17 17.94 -16.38
CA LEU A 4 2.95 18.83 -15.51
C LEU A 4 2.34 20.23 -15.38
N GLN A 5 1.50 20.66 -16.33
CA GLN A 5 0.71 21.88 -16.19
C GLN A 5 -0.32 21.77 -15.08
N LYS A 6 -0.95 20.59 -14.91
CA LYS A 6 -1.94 20.34 -13.86
C LYS A 6 -1.31 19.90 -12.53
N PHE A 7 -0.19 19.20 -12.61
CA PHE A 7 0.54 18.64 -11.47
C PHE A 7 2.03 19.05 -11.55
N PRO A 8 2.38 20.26 -11.09
CA PRO A 8 3.72 20.84 -11.27
C PRO A 8 4.84 20.01 -10.65
N LEU A 9 4.54 19.29 -9.56
CA LEU A 9 5.51 18.42 -8.89
C LEU A 9 5.82 17.14 -9.67
N GLY A 10 5.04 16.81 -10.71
CA GLY A 10 5.24 15.61 -11.53
C GLY A 10 5.12 14.29 -10.76
N LYS A 11 4.50 14.32 -9.59
CA LYS A 11 4.32 13.15 -8.72
C LYS A 11 2.98 12.48 -8.99
N VAL A 12 2.95 11.17 -8.79
CA VAL A 12 1.74 10.34 -8.78
C VAL A 12 1.59 9.68 -7.41
N PRO A 13 0.36 9.45 -6.92
CA PRO A 13 -0.93 9.68 -7.59
C PRO A 13 -1.32 11.15 -7.71
N ALA A 14 -2.11 11.44 -8.75
CA ALA A 14 -2.61 12.75 -9.11
C ALA A 14 -4.04 12.58 -9.64
N PHE A 15 -4.98 13.37 -9.13
CA PHE A 15 -6.40 13.26 -9.44
C PHE A 15 -6.97 14.60 -9.89
N GLU A 16 -7.84 14.57 -10.88
CA GLU A 16 -8.57 15.74 -11.36
C GLU A 16 -10.06 15.42 -11.27
N THR A 17 -10.80 16.31 -10.62
CA THR A 17 -12.25 16.20 -10.48
C THR A 17 -12.93 16.55 -11.81
N THR A 18 -14.21 16.18 -11.96
CA THR A 18 -14.98 16.48 -13.18
C THR A 18 -15.14 17.98 -13.44
N ASP A 19 -15.02 18.82 -12.41
CA ASP A 19 -15.02 20.29 -12.49
C ASP A 19 -13.62 20.90 -12.59
N GLY A 20 -12.58 20.10 -12.85
CA GLY A 20 -11.23 20.57 -13.18
C GLY A 20 -10.35 20.96 -11.98
N ARG A 21 -10.77 20.65 -10.74
CA ARG A 21 -9.92 20.83 -9.55
C ARG A 21 -8.93 19.69 -9.43
N THR A 22 -7.70 20.00 -9.01
CA THR A 22 -6.62 19.03 -8.87
C THR A 22 -6.38 18.66 -7.41
N ILE A 23 -6.18 17.37 -7.15
CA ILE A 23 -5.86 16.82 -5.83
C ILE A 23 -4.63 15.94 -5.99
N THR A 24 -3.62 16.18 -5.16
CA THR A 24 -2.40 15.37 -5.05
C THR A 24 -2.33 14.74 -3.67
N GLU A 25 -1.35 13.85 -3.47
CA GLU A 25 -1.20 13.02 -2.27
C GLU A 25 -2.25 11.92 -2.16
N ALA A 26 -1.78 10.71 -1.91
CA ALA A 26 -2.63 9.54 -1.97
C ALA A 26 -3.74 9.52 -0.94
N ASN A 27 -3.42 9.89 0.31
CA ASN A 27 -4.39 9.92 1.38
C ASN A 27 -5.45 11.00 1.15
N ALA A 28 -5.08 12.14 0.55
CA ALA A 28 -6.03 13.20 0.21
C ALA A 28 -6.97 12.76 -0.92
N ILE A 29 -6.44 12.12 -1.98
CA ILE A 29 -7.26 11.58 -3.05
C ILE A 29 -8.18 10.49 -2.52
N ALA A 30 -7.65 9.53 -1.75
CA ALA A 30 -8.41 8.46 -1.11
C ALA A 30 -9.52 9.00 -0.21
N TYR A 31 -9.25 10.06 0.56
CA TYR A 31 -10.25 10.73 1.37
C TYR A 31 -11.34 11.39 0.51
N TYR A 32 -10.96 12.10 -0.56
CA TYR A 32 -11.90 12.82 -1.42
C TYR A 32 -12.95 11.90 -2.07
N VAL A 33 -12.52 10.73 -2.54
CA VAL A 33 -13.36 9.74 -3.21
C VAL A 33 -14.02 8.71 -2.26
N ALA A 34 -13.65 8.70 -0.98
CA ALA A 34 -14.26 7.85 0.04
C ALA A 34 -15.69 8.30 0.36
N ASN A 35 -16.56 7.35 0.73
CA ASN A 35 -17.86 7.67 1.30
C ASN A 35 -17.72 8.07 2.79
N GLU A 36 -18.83 8.51 3.40
CA GLU A 36 -18.87 8.92 4.82
C GLU A 36 -18.42 7.79 5.77
N GLN A 37 -18.82 6.55 5.51
CA GLN A 37 -18.46 5.41 6.35
C GLN A 37 -16.96 5.17 6.40
N LEU A 38 -16.28 5.25 5.25
CA LEU A 38 -14.83 5.06 5.14
C LEU A 38 -14.02 6.19 5.79
N ARG A 39 -14.62 7.38 5.93
CA ARG A 39 -14.04 8.55 6.60
C ARG A 39 -14.26 8.55 8.11
N GLY A 40 -15.18 7.74 8.63
CA GLY A 40 -15.50 7.66 10.06
C GLY A 40 -16.71 8.52 10.44
N LYS A 41 -17.49 8.04 11.41
CA LYS A 41 -18.80 8.63 11.78
C LYS A 41 -18.73 9.74 12.81
N ASN A 42 -17.76 9.66 13.71
CA ASN A 42 -17.56 10.63 14.79
C ASN A 42 -16.13 11.17 14.77
N LEU A 43 -15.88 12.25 15.51
CA LEU A 43 -14.58 12.92 15.52
C LEU A 43 -13.43 12.02 16.00
N VAL A 44 -13.70 11.09 16.92
CA VAL A 44 -12.68 10.16 17.41
C VAL A 44 -12.31 9.15 16.33
N ASP A 45 -13.28 8.56 15.64
CA ASP A 45 -13.04 7.65 14.52
C ASP A 45 -12.25 8.35 13.40
N GLN A 46 -12.64 9.58 13.06
CA GLN A 46 -11.95 10.39 12.04
C GLN A 46 -10.49 10.65 12.43
N ALA A 47 -10.23 11.02 13.69
CA ALA A 47 -8.88 11.22 14.19
C ALA A 47 -8.05 9.93 14.18
N GLN A 48 -8.65 8.79 14.56
CA GLN A 48 -7.99 7.49 14.50
C GLN A 48 -7.70 7.04 13.06
N ILE A 49 -8.58 7.37 12.11
CA ILE A 49 -8.34 7.11 10.68
C ILE A 49 -7.13 7.92 10.20
N VAL A 50 -7.05 9.20 10.54
CA VAL A 50 -5.88 10.04 10.22
C VAL A 50 -4.62 9.49 10.88
N GLN A 51 -4.69 9.06 12.14
CA GLN A 51 -3.59 8.41 12.84
C GLN A 51 -3.06 7.21 12.05
N PHE A 52 -3.93 6.32 11.56
CA PHE A 52 -3.50 5.14 10.82
C PHE A 52 -3.02 5.44 9.40
N LEU A 53 -3.56 6.48 8.75
CA LEU A 53 -3.02 6.98 7.47
C LEU A 53 -1.57 7.45 7.65
N SER A 54 -1.31 8.29 8.66
CA SER A 54 0.03 8.75 8.98
C SER A 54 0.95 7.62 9.46
N PHE A 55 0.43 6.66 10.22
CA PHE A 55 1.18 5.49 10.67
C PHE A 55 1.63 4.62 9.48
N ALA A 56 0.76 4.40 8.50
CA ALA A 56 1.10 3.65 7.30
C ALA A 56 2.25 4.29 6.52
N ASP A 57 2.22 5.62 6.33
CA ASP A 57 3.23 6.34 5.55
C ASP A 57 4.56 6.52 6.28
N ASN A 58 4.53 6.76 7.60
CA ASN A 58 5.73 7.13 8.34
C ASN A 58 6.39 5.95 9.06
N GLU A 59 5.61 4.96 9.50
CA GLU A 59 6.13 3.83 10.28
C GLU A 59 6.25 2.56 9.44
N ILE A 60 5.24 2.25 8.62
CA ILE A 60 5.21 0.98 7.86
C ILE A 60 5.99 1.08 6.55
N LEU A 61 5.71 2.11 5.77
CA LEU A 61 6.21 2.21 4.40
C LEU A 61 7.75 2.29 4.31
N PRO A 62 8.46 3.07 5.14
CA PRO A 62 9.91 3.18 5.05
C PRO A 62 10.68 1.85 5.28
N PRO A 63 10.42 1.08 6.37
CA PRO A 63 11.08 -0.21 6.54
C PRO A 63 10.58 -1.25 5.51
N ALA A 64 9.31 -1.19 5.08
CA ALA A 64 8.81 -2.06 4.02
C ALA A 64 9.59 -1.88 2.71
N CYS A 65 9.78 -0.63 2.27
CA CYS A 65 10.57 -0.32 1.07
C CYS A 65 12.02 -0.75 1.22
N THR A 66 12.63 -0.45 2.37
CA THR A 66 14.03 -0.82 2.67
C THR A 66 14.27 -2.32 2.56
N TRP A 67 13.33 -3.14 3.03
CA TRP A 67 13.45 -4.59 2.97
C TRP A 67 13.09 -5.15 1.59
N VAL A 68 12.03 -4.66 0.95
CA VAL A 68 11.48 -5.26 -0.26
C VAL A 68 12.20 -4.84 -1.54
N PHE A 69 12.64 -3.57 -1.65
CA PHE A 69 13.17 -3.04 -2.92
C PHE A 69 14.46 -3.74 -3.38
N PRO A 70 15.39 -4.15 -2.49
CA PRO A 70 16.52 -4.98 -2.89
C PRO A 70 16.10 -6.32 -3.48
N CYS A 71 15.10 -6.99 -2.92
CA CYS A 71 14.59 -8.27 -3.43
C CYS A 71 13.99 -8.17 -4.86
N LEU A 72 13.74 -6.95 -5.33
CA LEU A 72 13.21 -6.66 -6.67
C LEU A 72 14.26 -6.09 -7.62
N GLY A 73 15.52 -5.97 -7.19
CA GLY A 73 16.60 -5.37 -7.97
C GLY A 73 16.47 -3.85 -8.13
N ALA A 74 15.58 -3.19 -7.38
CA ALA A 74 15.37 -1.74 -7.49
C ALA A 74 16.42 -0.94 -6.71
N LEU A 75 16.92 -1.51 -5.60
CA LEU A 75 17.96 -0.91 -4.76
C LEU A 75 19.08 -1.93 -4.49
N GLN A 76 20.28 -1.43 -4.24
CA GLN A 76 21.40 -2.26 -3.78
C GLN A 76 21.10 -2.78 -2.38
N TYR A 77 21.39 -4.06 -2.13
CA TYR A 77 21.22 -4.64 -0.81
C TYR A 77 22.21 -4.08 0.21
N ASN A 78 21.67 -3.65 1.35
CA ASN A 78 22.44 -3.25 2.52
C ASN A 78 21.99 -4.10 3.72
N LYS A 79 22.90 -4.92 4.25
CA LYS A 79 22.62 -5.84 5.36
C LYS A 79 22.16 -5.12 6.62
N GLN A 80 22.86 -4.08 7.05
CA GLN A 80 22.54 -3.36 8.29
C GLN A 80 21.18 -2.67 8.22
N ALA A 81 20.89 -2.01 7.09
CA ALA A 81 19.60 -1.36 6.86
C ALA A 81 18.46 -2.38 6.79
N THR A 82 18.69 -3.52 6.14
CA THR A 82 17.67 -4.58 6.01
C THR A 82 17.36 -5.22 7.36
N GLU A 83 18.38 -5.55 8.17
CA GLU A 83 18.14 -6.12 9.50
C GLU A 83 17.44 -5.13 10.44
N ARG A 84 17.77 -3.83 10.37
CA ARG A 84 17.02 -2.80 11.11
C ARG A 84 15.56 -2.74 10.66
N ALA A 85 15.32 -2.73 9.35
CA ALA A 85 13.98 -2.72 8.79
C ALA A 85 13.16 -3.94 9.23
N LYS A 86 13.77 -5.14 9.30
CA LYS A 86 13.12 -6.33 9.84
C LYS A 86 12.69 -6.16 11.29
N GLU A 87 13.56 -5.62 12.14
CA GLU A 87 13.23 -5.36 13.54
C GLU A 87 12.12 -4.31 13.70
N ASP A 88 12.12 -3.27 12.89
CA ASP A 88 11.05 -2.27 12.91
C ASP A 88 9.71 -2.86 12.43
N VAL A 89 9.72 -3.68 11.37
CA VAL A 89 8.53 -4.44 10.94
C VAL A 89 8.03 -5.37 12.05
N LYS A 90 8.90 -6.05 12.79
CA LYS A 90 8.47 -6.89 13.94
C LYS A 90 7.74 -6.07 15.00
N LYS A 91 8.24 -4.87 15.35
CA LYS A 91 7.59 -3.97 16.32
C LYS A 91 6.23 -3.49 15.81
N ILE A 92 6.15 -3.10 14.54
CA ILE A 92 4.91 -2.68 13.88
C ILE A 92 3.87 -3.80 13.89
N LEU A 93 4.27 -5.01 13.52
CA LEU A 93 3.39 -6.17 13.55
C LEU A 93 2.96 -6.52 14.98
N ALA A 94 3.84 -6.39 15.98
CA ALA A 94 3.48 -6.59 17.39
C ALA A 94 2.45 -5.56 17.88
N TYR A 95 2.63 -4.29 17.54
CA TYR A 95 1.68 -3.21 17.84
C TYR A 95 0.31 -3.49 17.22
N LEU A 96 0.27 -3.75 15.91
CA LEU A 96 -0.98 -4.07 15.20
C LEU A 96 -1.62 -5.35 15.75
N ASN A 97 -0.83 -6.37 16.08
CA ASN A 97 -1.34 -7.63 16.63
C ASN A 97 -2.04 -7.44 17.97
N SER A 98 -1.51 -6.54 18.80
CA SER A 98 -2.10 -6.18 20.09
C SER A 98 -3.36 -5.34 19.88
N HIS A 99 -3.31 -4.36 18.97
CA HIS A 99 -4.47 -3.52 18.64
C HIS A 99 -5.66 -4.32 18.11
N LEU A 100 -5.39 -5.31 17.26
CA LEU A 100 -6.37 -6.19 16.62
C LEU A 100 -6.80 -7.38 17.50
N LEU A 101 -6.30 -7.51 18.73
CA LEU A 101 -6.66 -8.64 19.60
C LEU A 101 -8.18 -8.71 19.84
N THR A 102 -8.80 -7.56 20.09
CA THR A 102 -10.23 -7.43 20.41
C THR A 102 -11.02 -6.68 19.34
N ARG A 103 -10.45 -6.54 18.13
CA ARG A 103 -11.04 -5.72 17.06
C ARG A 103 -11.02 -6.46 15.73
N THR A 104 -12.10 -6.32 14.97
CA THR A 104 -12.19 -6.89 13.62
C THR A 104 -11.41 -6.04 12.62
N TYR A 105 -11.50 -4.71 12.74
CA TYR A 105 -10.88 -3.70 11.88
C TYR A 105 -10.10 -2.69 12.72
N LEU A 106 -9.33 -1.80 12.08
CA LEU A 106 -8.47 -0.87 12.80
C LEU A 106 -9.25 0.23 13.55
N VAL A 107 -10.36 0.70 12.97
CA VAL A 107 -11.20 1.76 13.56
C VAL A 107 -12.68 1.34 13.46
N GLY A 108 -13.35 1.30 14.61
CA GLY A 108 -14.71 0.77 14.72
C GLY A 108 -14.80 -0.70 14.32
N GLU A 109 -15.98 -1.13 13.86
CA GLU A 109 -16.27 -2.52 13.47
C GLU A 109 -16.60 -2.67 11.97
N ARG A 110 -16.09 -1.76 11.13
CA ARG A 110 -16.20 -1.81 9.67
C ARG A 110 -14.89 -1.36 9.03
N VAL A 111 -14.66 -1.78 7.78
CA VAL A 111 -13.50 -1.33 6.99
C VAL A 111 -13.53 0.20 6.88
N THR A 112 -12.40 0.85 7.13
CA THR A 112 -12.22 2.30 6.94
C THR A 112 -10.99 2.60 6.10
N LEU A 113 -10.74 3.88 5.82
CA LEU A 113 -9.48 4.34 5.22
C LEU A 113 -8.24 3.87 6.01
N ALA A 114 -8.35 3.69 7.33
CA ALA A 114 -7.28 3.13 8.15
C ALA A 114 -6.88 1.72 7.67
N ASP A 115 -7.87 0.84 7.51
CA ASP A 115 -7.66 -0.55 7.08
C ASP A 115 -7.04 -0.59 5.69
N ILE A 116 -7.57 0.22 4.76
CA ILE A 116 -7.08 0.29 3.39
C ILE A 116 -5.61 0.74 3.39
N ALA A 117 -5.27 1.83 4.07
CA ALA A 117 -3.91 2.36 4.09
C ALA A 117 -2.91 1.37 4.68
N VAL A 118 -3.19 0.81 5.86
CA VAL A 118 -2.29 -0.16 6.51
C VAL A 118 -2.19 -1.45 5.70
N PHE A 119 -3.29 -1.93 5.09
CA PHE A 119 -3.28 -3.11 4.23
C PHE A 119 -2.37 -2.91 3.03
N THR A 120 -2.51 -1.77 2.34
CA THR A 120 -1.67 -1.47 1.16
C THR A 120 -0.20 -1.33 1.51
N ALA A 121 0.13 -0.72 2.65
CA ALA A 121 1.50 -0.60 3.13
C ALA A 121 2.13 -1.97 3.47
N LEU A 122 1.34 -2.90 4.02
CA LEU A 122 1.79 -4.25 4.36
C LEU A 122 1.78 -5.25 3.19
N LEU A 123 1.08 -4.94 2.09
CA LEU A 123 0.84 -5.88 1.00
C LEU A 123 2.13 -6.46 0.40
N SER A 124 3.12 -5.62 0.14
CA SER A 124 4.40 -6.05 -0.45
C SER A 124 5.19 -6.95 0.50
N LEU A 125 5.14 -6.66 1.80
CA LEU A 125 5.75 -7.48 2.84
C LEU A 125 5.13 -8.88 2.85
N TYR A 126 3.80 -8.99 2.89
CA TYR A 126 3.09 -10.26 2.89
C TYR A 126 3.32 -11.09 1.62
N LYS A 127 3.43 -10.45 0.46
CA LYS A 127 3.65 -11.14 -0.82
C LYS A 127 5.08 -11.62 -1.03
N LEU A 128 6.08 -10.96 -0.43
CA LEU A 128 7.47 -11.16 -0.82
C LEU A 128 8.39 -11.64 0.30
N VAL A 129 8.20 -11.21 1.54
CA VAL A 129 9.23 -11.43 2.58
C VAL A 129 8.71 -11.99 3.91
N LEU A 130 7.43 -11.81 4.23
CA LEU A 130 6.84 -12.35 5.47
C LEU A 130 6.50 -13.83 5.29
N GLU A 131 7.50 -14.70 5.26
CA GLU A 131 7.31 -16.15 5.23
C GLU A 131 6.59 -16.68 6.50
N PRO A 132 6.04 -17.91 6.49
CA PRO A 132 5.22 -18.44 7.58
C PRO A 132 5.88 -18.36 8.96
N SER A 133 7.16 -18.69 9.08
CA SER A 133 7.93 -18.62 10.32
C SER A 133 7.93 -17.21 10.91
N PHE A 134 8.16 -16.19 10.07
CA PHE A 134 8.23 -14.79 10.46
C PHE A 134 6.86 -14.27 10.90
N ARG A 135 5.79 -14.59 10.15
CA ARG A 135 4.46 -14.04 10.43
C ARG A 135 3.67 -14.82 11.50
N SER A 136 4.06 -16.06 11.81
CA SER A 136 3.33 -16.94 12.74
C SER A 136 3.01 -16.33 14.12
N PRO A 137 3.85 -15.47 14.74
CA PRO A 137 3.53 -14.88 16.05
C PRO A 137 2.39 -13.84 15.98
N TYR A 138 2.10 -13.29 14.81
CA TYR A 138 1.19 -12.16 14.61
C TYR A 138 -0.19 -12.61 14.12
N VAL A 139 -0.79 -13.56 14.84
CA VAL A 139 -2.05 -14.23 14.46
C VAL A 139 -3.20 -13.27 14.16
N ASN A 140 -3.33 -12.19 14.93
CA ASN A 140 -4.42 -11.22 14.78
C ASN A 140 -4.26 -10.36 13.53
N VAL A 141 -3.02 -9.99 13.20
CA VAL A 141 -2.69 -9.25 11.97
C VAL A 141 -2.87 -10.14 10.76
N ASN A 142 -2.41 -11.40 10.82
CA ASN A 142 -2.60 -12.36 9.74
C ASN A 142 -4.09 -12.59 9.46
N ARG A 143 -4.89 -12.73 10.52
CA ARG A 143 -6.35 -12.87 10.42
C ARG A 143 -6.98 -11.63 9.78
N TRP A 144 -6.65 -10.44 10.26
CA TRP A 144 -7.15 -9.17 9.69
C TRP A 144 -6.74 -9.00 8.21
N PHE A 145 -5.47 -9.25 7.88
CA PHE A 145 -4.96 -9.12 6.51
C PHE A 145 -5.66 -10.10 5.56
N ASN A 146 -5.86 -11.35 6.00
CA ASN A 146 -6.61 -12.34 5.23
C ASN A 146 -8.08 -11.96 5.08
N THR A 147 -8.73 -11.43 6.12
CA THR A 147 -10.10 -10.92 6.02
C THR A 147 -10.19 -9.87 4.92
N LEU A 148 -9.29 -8.87 4.92
CA LEU A 148 -9.31 -7.80 3.92
C LEU A 148 -9.00 -8.29 2.51
N CYS A 149 -7.96 -9.12 2.32
CA CYS A 149 -7.62 -9.59 0.98
C CYS A 149 -8.71 -10.48 0.35
N HIS A 150 -9.61 -11.05 1.17
CA HIS A 150 -10.73 -11.85 0.71
C HIS A 150 -11.99 -11.05 0.41
N GLN A 151 -12.07 -9.78 0.83
CA GLN A 151 -13.20 -8.91 0.50
C GLN A 151 -13.28 -8.68 -1.01
N PRO A 152 -14.50 -8.69 -1.61
CA PRO A 152 -14.67 -8.53 -3.06
C PRO A 152 -14.00 -7.27 -3.61
N GLU A 153 -14.11 -6.16 -2.90
CA GLU A 153 -13.62 -4.85 -3.31
C GLU A 153 -12.09 -4.80 -3.34
N PHE A 154 -11.43 -5.44 -2.36
CA PHE A 154 -9.99 -5.61 -2.37
C PHE A 154 -9.57 -6.53 -3.52
N LYS A 155 -10.18 -7.71 -3.67
CA LYS A 155 -9.87 -8.65 -4.77
C LYS A 155 -10.00 -8.01 -6.15
N LYS A 156 -11.02 -7.18 -6.38
CA LYS A 156 -11.24 -6.47 -7.66
C LYS A 156 -10.04 -5.59 -8.06
N VAL A 157 -9.25 -5.14 -7.09
CA VAL A 157 -8.16 -4.20 -7.32
C VAL A 157 -6.80 -4.87 -7.20
N VAL A 158 -6.60 -5.66 -6.14
CA VAL A 158 -5.31 -6.28 -5.84
C VAL A 158 -5.14 -7.65 -6.50
N GLY A 159 -6.23 -8.23 -6.99
CA GLY A 159 -6.29 -9.58 -7.54
C GLY A 159 -6.19 -10.67 -6.46
N GLY A 160 -5.83 -11.88 -6.90
CA GLY A 160 -5.49 -12.96 -5.98
C GLY A 160 -4.19 -12.65 -5.24
N VAL A 161 -4.24 -12.62 -3.90
CA VAL A 161 -3.05 -12.41 -3.06
C VAL A 161 -2.49 -13.76 -2.64
N THR A 162 -1.38 -14.17 -3.25
CA THR A 162 -0.58 -15.30 -2.76
C THR A 162 0.40 -14.79 -1.70
N LEU A 163 0.31 -15.34 -0.50
CA LEU A 163 1.23 -15.00 0.58
C LEU A 163 2.60 -15.63 0.34
N CYS A 164 3.66 -14.99 0.84
CA CYS A 164 5.03 -15.48 0.75
C CYS A 164 5.19 -16.82 1.47
N ASP A 165 5.72 -17.83 0.77
CA ASP A 165 6.10 -19.11 1.38
C ASP A 165 7.58 -19.13 1.81
N LYS A 166 8.43 -18.44 1.05
CA LYS A 166 9.86 -18.30 1.31
C LYS A 166 10.30 -16.85 1.09
N MET A 167 11.01 -16.29 2.05
CA MET A 167 11.46 -14.90 2.00
C MET A 167 12.31 -14.62 0.75
N ALA A 168 11.86 -13.68 -0.08
CA ALA A 168 12.60 -13.22 -1.25
C ALA A 168 13.95 -12.64 -0.83
N GLN A 169 14.98 -12.91 -1.62
CA GLN A 169 16.35 -12.47 -1.38
C GLN A 169 16.83 -11.55 -2.50
N PHE A 170 17.85 -10.73 -2.23
CA PHE A 170 18.51 -9.94 -3.25
C PHE A 170 19.20 -10.85 -4.29
N ASP A 171 18.97 -10.56 -5.56
CA ASP A 171 19.62 -11.22 -6.69
C ASP A 171 20.48 -10.19 -7.46
N PRO A 172 21.82 -10.32 -7.45
CA PRO A 172 22.72 -9.44 -8.19
C PRO A 172 22.45 -9.38 -9.70
N LYS A 173 21.97 -10.49 -10.30
CA LYS A 173 21.65 -10.53 -11.74
C LYS A 173 20.40 -9.71 -12.03
N LEU A 174 19.35 -9.90 -11.23
CA LEU A 174 18.12 -9.12 -11.33
C LEU A 174 18.40 -7.62 -11.14
N PHE A 175 19.25 -7.26 -10.18
CA PHE A 175 19.68 -5.88 -9.97
C PHE A 175 20.37 -5.30 -11.21
N ALA A 176 21.35 -6.00 -11.78
CA ALA A 176 22.03 -5.56 -13.00
C ALA A 176 21.08 -5.38 -14.18
N GLU A 177 20.10 -6.28 -14.36
CA GLU A 177 19.09 -6.18 -15.41
C GLU A 177 18.16 -4.99 -15.24
N VAL A 178 17.70 -4.72 -14.01
CA VAL A 178 16.80 -3.60 -13.70
C VAL A 178 17.53 -2.26 -13.90
N GLN A 179 18.78 -2.15 -13.44
CA GLN A 179 19.60 -0.94 -13.63
C GLN A 179 19.99 -0.75 -15.11
N GLY A 180 20.32 -1.83 -15.82
CA GLY A 180 20.65 -1.79 -17.24
C GLY A 180 19.49 -1.33 -18.13
N LYS A 181 18.24 -1.64 -17.74
CA LYS A 181 17.03 -1.13 -18.42
C LYS A 181 16.78 0.34 -18.08
N ALA A 182 16.95 0.75 -16.82
CA ALA A 182 16.82 2.15 -16.41
C ALA A 182 17.78 3.10 -17.13
N ASN A 183 19.01 2.64 -17.44
CA ASN A 183 20.00 3.45 -18.15
C ASN A 183 19.78 3.53 -19.67
N LYS A 184 19.04 2.59 -20.29
CA LYS A 184 18.71 2.63 -21.73
C LYS A 184 17.48 3.48 -22.05
N ASP A 185 16.66 3.78 -21.04
CA ASP A 185 15.37 4.46 -21.17
C ASP A 185 15.41 5.94 -20.78
N THR A 186 16.57 6.61 -20.85
CA THR A 186 16.69 8.08 -20.74
C THR A 186 16.04 8.85 -21.92
N GLY A 187 15.19 8.19 -22.71
CA GLY A 187 14.39 8.81 -23.77
C GLY A 187 13.11 8.08 -24.20
N LYS A 188 12.77 6.90 -23.66
CA LYS A 188 11.50 6.19 -23.92
C LYS A 188 11.09 5.40 -22.68
N GLU A 189 9.78 5.28 -22.45
CA GLU A 189 9.20 4.65 -21.25
C GLU A 189 9.81 3.27 -20.94
N LEU A 190 10.22 3.11 -19.67
CA LEU A 190 10.61 1.84 -19.08
C LEU A 190 9.57 0.74 -19.39
N PRO A 191 9.99 -0.52 -19.61
CA PRO A 191 9.10 -1.60 -20.03
C PRO A 191 7.95 -1.79 -19.04
N THR A 192 6.72 -1.83 -19.55
CA THR A 192 5.45 -1.75 -18.81
C THR A 192 5.36 -2.73 -17.63
N LYS A 193 5.99 -3.91 -17.71
CA LYS A 193 6.02 -4.90 -16.61
C LYS A 193 6.89 -4.45 -15.43
N CYS A 194 8.00 -3.76 -15.68
CA CYS A 194 8.89 -3.23 -14.65
C CYS A 194 8.32 -1.95 -14.05
N VAL A 195 7.72 -1.09 -14.89
CA VAL A 195 6.98 0.10 -14.45
C VAL A 195 5.78 -0.28 -13.61
N HIS A 196 4.99 -1.29 -13.97
CA HIS A 196 3.85 -1.73 -13.17
C HIS A 196 4.29 -2.25 -11.80
N ARG A 197 5.44 -2.96 -11.70
CA ARG A 197 5.97 -3.46 -10.41
C ARG A 197 6.53 -2.33 -9.54
N ILE A 198 7.29 -1.41 -10.12
CA ILE A 198 7.97 -0.31 -9.41
C ILE A 198 7.02 0.86 -9.12
N SER A 199 6.05 1.16 -10.00
CA SER A 199 4.99 2.14 -9.73
C SER A 199 4.17 1.65 -8.53
N THR A 200 3.65 0.42 -8.56
CA THR A 200 2.94 -0.21 -7.43
C THR A 200 3.66 -0.12 -6.09
N LEU A 201 5.00 -0.03 -6.07
CA LEU A 201 5.83 0.05 -4.87
C LEU A 201 6.30 1.47 -4.49
N ARG A 202 6.61 2.35 -5.45
CA ARG A 202 6.85 3.78 -5.20
C ARG A 202 5.56 4.52 -4.87
N SER A 203 4.43 3.92 -5.19
CA SER A 203 3.11 4.48 -4.99
C SER A 203 2.23 3.46 -4.25
N SER A 204 2.59 3.08 -3.03
CA SER A 204 1.58 2.61 -2.06
C SER A 204 0.39 3.57 -2.03
N GLY A 205 0.66 4.85 -2.29
CA GLY A 205 -0.32 5.86 -2.61
C GLY A 205 -1.12 5.73 -3.92
N ALA A 206 -0.54 5.31 -5.05
CA ALA A 206 -1.34 5.04 -6.26
C ALA A 206 -2.05 3.69 -6.20
N PHE A 207 -1.67 2.80 -5.27
CA PHE A 207 -2.46 1.62 -4.93
C PHE A 207 -3.76 2.02 -4.21
N LEU A 208 -3.68 2.93 -3.23
CA LEU A 208 -4.84 3.65 -2.67
C LEU A 208 -5.66 4.33 -3.80
N CYS A 209 -5.00 5.06 -4.71
CA CYS A 209 -5.69 5.76 -5.79
C CYS A 209 -6.33 4.84 -6.86
N ALA A 210 -5.81 3.63 -7.05
CA ALA A 210 -6.41 2.60 -7.92
C ALA A 210 -7.53 1.81 -7.23
N LEU A 211 -7.51 1.74 -5.89
CA LEU A 211 -8.57 1.14 -5.07
C LEU A 211 -9.88 1.94 -5.16
N PHE A 212 -9.78 3.26 -5.21
CA PHE A 212 -10.91 4.10 -4.86
C PHE A 212 -11.96 4.42 -5.94
N PRO A 213 -11.61 4.67 -7.22
CA PRO A 213 -12.62 4.90 -8.27
C PRO A 213 -13.57 3.71 -8.45
N LYS A 214 -13.12 2.49 -8.11
CA LYS A 214 -13.92 1.25 -8.13
C LYS A 214 -14.76 1.04 -6.85
N PHE A 215 -14.33 1.59 -5.71
CA PHE A 215 -15.11 1.56 -4.46
C PHE A 215 -16.26 2.58 -4.47
N SER A 216 -16.11 3.73 -5.12
CA SER A 216 -17.11 4.80 -5.17
C SER A 216 -18.30 4.45 -6.10
N GLY A 217 -18.05 3.82 -7.25
CA GLY A 217 -19.11 3.45 -8.21
C GLY A 217 -20.09 2.38 -7.70
N ASP A 218 -19.64 1.43 -6.89
CA ASP A 218 -20.47 0.29 -6.45
C ASP A 218 -21.33 0.59 -5.20
N VAL A 219 -21.00 1.60 -4.38
CA VAL A 219 -21.82 1.98 -3.21
C VAL A 219 -23.10 2.70 -3.63
N GLU A 220 -23.04 3.47 -4.72
CA GLU A 220 -24.21 4.17 -5.25
C GLU A 220 -25.22 3.23 -5.96
N ASP A 221 -24.74 2.09 -6.46
CA ASP A 221 -25.56 1.04 -7.07
C ASP A 221 -26.20 0.08 -6.03
N GLN A 222 -25.61 -0.04 -4.84
CA GLN A 222 -26.17 -0.78 -3.70
C GLN A 222 -27.23 0.03 -2.92
N LEU A 223 -27.25 1.36 -3.06
CA LEU A 223 -28.27 2.24 -2.46
C LEU A 223 -29.49 2.50 -3.37
N LYS A 224 -29.45 2.00 -4.62
CA LYS A 224 -30.55 2.06 -5.60
C LYS A 224 -31.29 0.72 -5.78
N ARG A 225 -31.09 -0.22 -4.86
CA ARG A 225 -31.86 -1.48 -4.77
C ARG A 225 -32.48 -1.64 -3.39
#